data_AF-A0A359CBP1-F1
#
_entry.id   AF-A0A359CBP1-F1
#
_cell.length_a   1.000
_cell.length_b   1.000
_cell.length_c   1.000
_cell.angle_alpha   90.00
_cell.angle_beta   90.00
_cell.angle_gamma   90.00
#
_symmetry.space_group_name_H-M   'P 1'
#
loop_
_entity.id
_entity.type
_entity.pdbx_description
1 polymer ?
#
loop_
_entity_poly.entity_id
_entity_poly.type
_entity_poly.pdbx_seq_one_letter_code
_entity_poly.pdbx_strand_id
1 'polypeptide(L)'
;GGFGTLDEFFESLTLIQTGKIRRFPVVLMGKSYWGGLLEWMRSSMIREGTISRSDLKLFHVTDDPVGAASFIIKSHKDSIRPVDERRRIALPPPDDPPTL
;
A
#
# COMPACT_ATOMS: atom_id res chain seq x y z
N GLY A 1 -13.22 -11.88 7.27
CA GLY A 1 -12.50 -13.03 6.71
C GLY A 1 -13.44 -13.86 5.84
N GLY A 2 -12.97 -14.95 5.24
CA GLY A 2 -13.75 -15.75 4.28
C GLY A 2 -13.76 -15.18 2.87
N PHE A 3 -14.49 -15.82 1.94
CA PHE A 3 -14.43 -15.50 0.50
C PHE A 3 -14.88 -14.08 0.17
N GLY A 4 -15.99 -13.59 0.75
CA GLY A 4 -16.43 -12.21 0.49
C GLY A 4 -15.43 -11.14 0.96
N THR A 5 -14.71 -11.39 2.07
CA THR A 5 -13.63 -10.47 2.49
C THR A 5 -12.44 -10.51 1.53
N LEU A 6 -12.11 -11.69 0.99
CA LEU A 6 -11.04 -11.83 0.02
C LEU A 6 -11.39 -11.13 -1.30
N ASP A 7 -12.64 -11.26 -1.75
CA ASP A 7 -13.17 -10.59 -2.93
C ASP A 7 -13.00 -9.07 -2.84
N GLU A 8 -13.58 -8.47 -1.80
CA GLU A 8 -13.47 -7.03 -1.52
C GLU A 8 -12.02 -6.55 -1.37
N PHE A 9 -11.18 -7.36 -0.71
CA PHE A 9 -9.77 -7.05 -0.53
C PHE A 9 -9.04 -6.99 -1.88
N PHE A 10 -9.18 -8.02 -2.72
CA PHE A 10 -8.50 -8.07 -4.01
C PHE A 10 -9.08 -7.08 -5.03
N GLU A 11 -10.39 -6.81 -5.00
CA GLU A 11 -10.99 -5.76 -5.82
C GLU A 11 -10.41 -4.39 -5.44
N SER A 12 -10.37 -4.07 -4.14
CA SER A 12 -9.77 -2.83 -3.63
C SER A 12 -8.31 -2.67 -4.08
N LEU A 13 -7.50 -3.73 -3.96
CA LEU A 13 -6.10 -3.69 -4.41
C LEU A 13 -6.00 -3.46 -5.92
N THR A 14 -6.82 -4.14 -6.72
CA THR A 14 -6.82 -4.03 -8.18
C THR A 14 -7.19 -2.62 -8.63
N LEU A 15 -8.20 -2.00 -8.02
CA LEU A 15 -8.62 -0.63 -8.33
C LEU A 15 -7.53 0.40 -7.99
N ILE A 16 -6.83 0.21 -6.87
CA ILE A 16 -5.70 1.07 -6.47
C ILE A 16 -4.51 0.86 -7.41
N GLN A 17 -4.15 -0.40 -7.69
CA GLN A 17 -3.00 -0.77 -8.53
C GLN A 17 -3.14 -0.22 -9.96
N THR A 18 -4.35 -0.30 -10.52
CA THR A 18 -4.65 0.19 -11.88
C THR A 18 -4.94 1.69 -11.96
N GLY A 19 -4.93 2.38 -10.81
CA GLY A 19 -5.20 3.81 -10.72
C GLY A 19 -6.65 4.20 -11.05
N LYS A 20 -7.59 3.24 -11.03
CA LYS A 20 -9.02 3.50 -11.29
C LYS A 20 -9.67 4.32 -10.19
N ILE A 21 -9.10 4.28 -8.99
CA ILE A 21 -9.52 5.09 -7.84
C ILE A 21 -8.30 5.75 -7.19
N ARG A 22 -8.57 6.82 -6.44
CA ARG A 22 -7.54 7.41 -5.57
C ARG A 22 -7.16 6.40 -4.48
N ARG A 23 -5.86 6.24 -4.26
CA ARG A 23 -5.32 5.38 -3.19
C ARG A 23 -5.95 5.73 -1.84
N PHE A 24 -6.46 4.72 -1.15
CA PHE A 24 -6.99 4.80 0.20
C PHE A 24 -6.30 3.74 1.09
N PRO A 25 -6.28 3.90 2.43
CA PRO A 25 -5.62 2.94 3.31
C PRO A 25 -6.43 1.64 3.39
N VAL A 26 -5.78 0.51 3.08
CA VAL A 26 -6.31 -0.84 3.30
C VAL A 26 -5.59 -1.47 4.49
N VAL A 27 -6.33 -1.96 5.48
CA VAL A 27 -5.76 -2.59 6.69
C VAL A 27 -6.39 -3.97 6.91
N LEU A 28 -5.54 -4.97 7.10
CA LEU A 28 -5.90 -6.32 7.51
C LEU A 28 -5.58 -6.51 9.01
N MET A 29 -6.59 -6.85 9.80
CA MET A 29 -6.43 -7.16 11.23
C MET A 29 -6.15 -8.64 11.44
N GLY A 30 -5.22 -8.97 12.34
CA GLY A 30 -4.89 -10.35 12.72
C GLY A 30 -3.77 -10.95 11.87
N LYS A 31 -2.51 -10.66 12.20
CA LYS A 31 -1.33 -11.11 11.45
C LYS A 31 -1.28 -12.63 11.28
N SER A 32 -1.62 -13.37 12.34
CA SER A 32 -1.63 -14.84 12.30
C SER A 32 -2.61 -15.39 11.27
N TYR A 33 -3.77 -14.76 11.10
CA TYR A 33 -4.80 -15.22 10.15
C TYR A 33 -4.36 -15.00 8.70
N TRP A 34 -3.76 -13.85 8.41
CA TRP A 34 -3.36 -13.47 7.05
C TRP A 34 -1.97 -13.99 6.63
N GLY A 35 -1.18 -14.52 7.56
CA GLY A 35 0.21 -14.93 7.31
C GLY A 35 0.39 -15.86 6.11
N GLY A 36 -0.45 -16.88 5.98
CA GLY A 36 -0.39 -17.82 4.84
C GLY A 36 -0.66 -17.16 3.50
N LEU A 37 -1.62 -16.22 3.44
CA LEU A 37 -1.91 -15.46 2.22
C LEU A 37 -0.75 -14.54 1.83
N LEU A 38 -0.16 -13.86 2.81
CA LEU A 38 0.99 -12.98 2.60
C LEU A 38 2.21 -13.76 2.09
N GLU A 39 2.43 -14.95 2.62
CA GLU A 39 3.50 -15.81 2.15
C GLU A 39 3.25 -16.27 0.71
N TRP A 40 2.04 -16.73 0.38
CA TRP A 40 1.69 -17.11 -0.99
C TRP A 40 1.86 -15.95 -1.99
N MET A 41 1.47 -14.72 -1.63
CA MET A 41 1.70 -13.54 -2.48
C MET A 41 3.20 -13.30 -2.74
N ARG A 42 4.06 -13.46 -1.71
CA ARG A 42 5.51 -13.28 -1.83
C ARG A 42 6.19 -14.40 -2.59
N SER A 43 5.87 -15.65 -2.26
CA SER A 43 6.53 -16.82 -2.82
C SER A 43 6.08 -17.05 -4.24
N SER A 44 4.79 -16.86 -4.55
CA SER A 44 4.18 -17.26 -5.82
C SER A 44 3.85 -16.06 -6.68
N MET A 45 2.92 -15.18 -6.28
CA MET A 45 2.45 -14.11 -7.19
C MET A 45 3.57 -13.16 -7.64
N ILE A 46 4.46 -12.78 -6.72
CA ILE A 46 5.64 -11.97 -7.09
C ILE A 46 6.62 -12.74 -7.98
N ARG A 47 6.84 -14.03 -7.71
CA ARG A 47 7.77 -14.87 -8.48
C ARG A 47 7.26 -15.11 -9.91
N GLU A 48 5.97 -15.36 -10.06
CA GLU A 48 5.30 -15.50 -11.37
C GLU A 48 5.06 -14.15 -12.07
N GLY A 49 5.44 -13.03 -11.44
CA GLY A 49 5.32 -11.69 -12.02
C GLY A 49 3.89 -11.17 -12.15
N THR A 50 2.92 -11.75 -11.44
CA THR A 50 1.52 -11.30 -11.47
C THR A 50 1.26 -10.07 -10.62
N ILE A 51 2.14 -9.79 -9.64
CA ILE A 51 2.21 -8.52 -8.90
C ILE A 51 3.66 -8.11 -8.69
N SER A 52 3.90 -6.82 -8.43
CA SER A 52 5.20 -6.27 -8.06
C SER A 52 5.45 -6.34 -6.55
N ARG A 53 6.72 -6.30 -6.13
CA ARG A 53 7.07 -6.17 -4.70
C ARG A 53 6.49 -4.89 -4.06
N SER A 54 6.32 -3.83 -4.84
CA SER A 54 5.70 -2.58 -4.38
C SER A 54 4.21 -2.71 -4.11
N ASP A 55 3.51 -3.68 -4.71
CA ASP A 55 2.07 -3.87 -4.50
C ASP A 55 1.76 -4.35 -3.07
N LEU A 56 2.73 -4.99 -2.40
CA LEU A 56 2.60 -5.31 -0.97
C LEU A 56 2.57 -4.07 -0.07
N LYS A 57 2.88 -2.88 -0.59
CA LYS A 57 2.73 -1.61 0.13
C LYS A 57 1.30 -1.04 0.03
N LEU A 58 0.42 -1.64 -0.78
CA LEU A 58 -0.96 -1.17 -0.98
C LEU A 58 -1.83 -1.39 0.26
N PHE A 59 -1.46 -2.32 1.14
CA PHE A 59 -2.16 -2.61 2.38
C PHE A 59 -1.21 -2.70 3.57
N HIS A 60 -1.77 -2.62 4.77
CA HIS A 60 -1.06 -2.76 6.04
C HIS A 60 -1.66 -3.92 6.85
N VAL A 61 -0.84 -4.64 7.61
CA VAL A 61 -1.29 -5.77 8.44
C VAL A 61 -0.86 -5.56 9.88
N THR A 62 -1.81 -5.59 10.81
CA THR A 62 -1.55 -5.30 12.22
C THR A 62 -2.48 -6.08 13.15
N ASP A 63 -2.08 -6.23 14.40
CA ASP A 63 -2.91 -6.75 15.49
C ASP A 63 -3.37 -5.62 16.43
N ASP A 64 -2.78 -4.43 16.29
CA ASP A 64 -3.07 -3.27 17.12
C ASP A 64 -4.15 -2.38 16.47
N PRO A 65 -5.36 -2.31 17.03
CA PRO A 65 -6.42 -1.46 16.50
C PRO A 65 -6.11 0.04 16.61
N VAL A 66 -5.31 0.46 17.60
CA VAL A 66 -4.91 1.87 17.74
C VAL A 66 -3.91 2.24 16.65
N GLY A 67 -2.93 1.36 16.39
CA GLY A 67 -2.00 1.46 15.27
C GLY A 67 -2.71 1.45 13.91
N ALA A 68 -3.72 0.60 13.73
CA ALA A 68 -4.56 0.58 12.53
C ALA A 68 -5.26 1.93 12.31
N ALA A 69 -5.94 2.46 13.34
CA ALA A 69 -6.60 3.76 13.25
C ALA A 69 -5.61 4.88 12.95
N SER A 70 -4.44 4.87 13.60
CA SER A 70 -3.38 5.84 13.39
C SER A 70 -2.85 5.81 11.95
N PHE A 71 -2.67 4.61 11.38
CA PHE A 71 -2.30 4.43 9.98
C PHE A 71 -3.35 5.03 9.04
N ILE A 72 -4.63 4.72 9.25
CA ILE A 72 -5.73 5.24 8.42
C ILE A 72 -5.78 6.77 8.46
N ILE A 73 -5.69 7.37 9.66
CA ILE A 73 -5.70 8.82 9.85
C ILE A 73 -4.51 9.47 9.14
N LYS A 74 -3.30 8.91 9.30
CA LYS A 74 -2.09 9.41 8.65
C LYS A 74 -2.21 9.35 7.13
N SER A 75 -2.66 8.22 6.57
CA SER A 75 -2.86 8.06 5.13
C SER A 75 -3.90 9.04 4.58
N HIS A 76 -4.96 9.37 5.33
CA HIS A 76 -5.93 10.38 4.91
C HIS A 76 -5.33 11.78 4.85
N LYS A 77 -4.57 12.19 5.88
CA LYS A 77 -3.86 13.48 5.87
C LYS A 77 -2.92 13.60 4.67
N ASP A 78 -2.16 12.54 4.39
CA ASP A 78 -1.28 12.49 3.24
C ASP A 78 -2.04 12.61 1.92
N SER A 79 -3.24 12.02 1.86
CA SER A 79 -4.09 11.99 0.68
C SER A 79 -4.83 13.31 0.40
N ILE A 80 -4.95 14.19 1.40
CA ILE A 80 -5.59 15.51 1.28
C ILE A 80 -4.57 16.62 0.92
N ARG A 81 -3.26 16.37 1.05
CA ARG A 81 -2.23 17.30 0.59
C ARG A 81 -2.34 17.54 -0.92
N PRO A 82 -2.33 18.81 -1.40
CA PRO A 82 -2.34 19.14 -2.82
C PRO A 82 -1.28 18.37 -3.59
N VAL A 83 -1.59 17.98 -4.84
CA VAL A 83 -0.69 17.20 -5.71
C VAL A 83 0.69 17.86 -5.84
N ASP A 84 0.72 19.19 -5.86
CA ASP A 84 1.95 20.00 -5.99
C ASP A 84 2.88 19.87 -4.78
N GLU A 85 2.33 19.69 -3.58
CA GLU A 85 3.11 19.63 -2.34
C GLU A 85 3.82 18.27 -2.17
N ARG A 86 3.25 17.19 -2.74
CA ARG A 86 3.86 15.85 -2.71
C ARG A 86 5.06 15.72 -3.64
N ARG A 87 5.03 16.40 -4.80
CA ARG A 87 6.15 16.39 -5.76
C ARG A 87 7.38 17.10 -5.22
N ARG A 88 7.20 18.17 -4.44
CA ARG A 88 8.32 18.92 -3.81
C ARG A 88 9.08 18.12 -2.75
N ILE A 89 8.41 17.21 -2.04
CA ILE A 89 9.04 16.38 -1.00
C ILE A 89 9.72 15.13 -1.60
N ALA A 90 9.28 14.68 -2.78
CA ALA A 90 9.77 13.46 -3.41
C ALA A 90 10.97 13.67 -4.36
N LEU A 91 11.33 14.91 -4.70
CA LEU A 91 12.51 15.20 -5.49
C LEU A 91 13.73 15.32 -4.55
N PRO A 92 14.81 14.54 -4.75
CA PRO A 92 16.08 14.86 -4.12
C PRO A 92 16.53 16.27 -4.52
N PRO A 93 17.34 16.97 -3.71
CA PRO A 93 17.95 18.21 -4.15
C PRO A 93 18.64 17.98 -5.49
N PRO A 94 18.58 18.94 -6.44
CA PRO A 94 19.30 18.80 -7.71
C PRO A 94 20.77 18.54 -7.39
N ASP A 95 21.35 17.50 -8.01
CA ASP A 95 22.78 17.23 -7.91
C ASP A 95 23.53 18.51 -8.32
N ASP A 96 24.48 18.94 -7.48
CA ASP A 96 25.36 20.06 -7.83
C ASP A 96 25.98 19.78 -9.21
N PRO A 97 25.97 20.76 -10.13
CA PRO A 97 26.53 20.55 -11.46
C PRO A 97 28.02 20.16 -11.32
N PRO A 98 28.51 19.24 -12.17
CA PRO A 98 29.90 18.82 -12.09
C PRO A 98 30.80 20.05 -12.22
N THR A 99 31.63 20.24 -11.19
CA THR A 99 32.62 21.31 -11.15
C THR A 99 33.56 21.10 -12.32
N LEU A 100 33.64 22.10 -13.22
CA LEU A 100 34.67 22.16 -14.26
C LEU A 100 36.02 22.52 -13.64
#